data_AF-A0A7V0MHB8-F1
#
_entry.id   AF-A0A7V0MHB8-F1
#
_cell.length_a   1.000
_cell.length_b   1.000
_cell.length_c   1.000
_cell.angle_alpha   90.00
_cell.angle_beta   90.00
_cell.angle_gamma   90.00
#
_symmetry.space_group_name_H-M   'P 1'
#
loop_
_entity.id
_entity.type
_entity.pdbx_description
1 polymer ?
#
loop_
_entity_poly.entity_id
_entity_poly.type
_entity_poly.pdbx_seq_one_letter_code
_entity_poly.pdbx_strand_id
1 'polypeptide(L)' 'MDGGVVTILTDFGVDDPYVGIMKGVMLNINPTIRLIDL' A
#
# COMPACT_ATOMS: atom_id res chain seq x y z
N MET A 1 11.71 -15.04 1.02
CA MET A 1 12.40 -13.74 1.22
C MET A 1 11.48 -12.91 2.07
N ASP A 2 11.99 -12.35 3.17
CA ASP A 2 11.16 -11.49 4.03
C ASP A 2 10.89 -10.15 3.30
N GLY A 3 9.67 -9.63 3.41
CA GLY A 3 9.27 -8.42 2.70
C GLY A 3 9.64 -7.16 3.47
N GLY A 4 10.05 -6.12 2.74
CA GLY A 4 10.36 -4.81 3.32
C GLY A 4 9.13 -4.08 3.87
N VAL A 5 9.37 -2.95 4.53
CA VAL A 5 8.32 -2.00 4.92
C VAL A 5 8.18 -0.94 3.82
N VAL A 6 6.94 -0.68 3.41
CA VAL A 6 6.60 0.39 2.45
C VAL A 6 5.64 1.34 3.14
N THR A 7 6.02 2.62 3.14
CA THR A 7 5.22 3.69 3.74
C THR A 7 4.50 4.49 2.64
N ILE A 8 3.22 4.77 2.83
CA ILE A 8 2.33 5.43 1.85
C ILE A 8 1.90 6.77 2.43
N LEU A 9 2.16 7.85 1.68
CA LEU A 9 1.65 9.18 1.96
C LEU A 9 1.03 9.71 0.66
N THR A 10 -0.22 10.16 0.72
CA THR A 10 -0.95 10.68 -0.44
C THR A 10 -1.85 11.85 -0.05
N ASP A 11 -2.31 12.60 -1.04
CA ASP A 11 -3.31 13.68 -0.91
C ASP A 11 -4.73 13.23 -1.31
N PHE A 12 -4.93 11.94 -1.63
CA PHE A 12 -6.22 11.40 -2.08
C PHE A 12 -7.30 11.34 -0.98
N GLY A 13 -6.91 11.49 0.29
CA GLY A 13 -7.82 11.26 1.41
C GLY A 13 -8.24 9.78 1.52
N VAL A 14 -9.32 9.53 2.24
CA VAL A 14 -9.82 8.17 2.57
C VAL A 14 -11.26 7.91 2.12
N ASP A 15 -11.87 8.88 1.43
CA ASP A 15 -13.29 8.84 1.05
C ASP A 15 -13.55 8.00 -0.21
N ASP A 16 -12.49 7.67 -0.96
CA ASP A 16 -12.55 6.87 -2.18
C ASP A 16 -11.60 5.64 -2.09
N PRO A 17 -11.80 4.60 -2.92
CA PRO A 17 -11.03 3.36 -2.82
C PRO A 17 -9.63 3.43 -3.43
N TYR A 18 -9.17 4.58 -3.92
CA TYR A 18 -7.97 4.69 -4.74
C TYR A 18 -6.71 4.19 -4.02
N VAL A 19 -6.51 4.60 -2.76
CA VAL A 19 -5.38 4.12 -1.94
C VAL A 19 -5.48 2.60 -1.72
N GLY A 20 -6.69 2.07 -1.55
CA GLY A 20 -6.93 0.62 -1.44
C GLY A 20 -6.52 -0.14 -2.70
N ILE A 21 -6.83 0.39 -3.89
CA ILE A 21 -6.43 -0.19 -5.18
C ILE A 21 -4.89 -0.21 -5.29
N MET A 22 -4.22 0.88 -4.94
CA MET A 22 -2.75 0.95 -4.95
C MET A 22 -2.13 -0.13 -4.05
N LYS A 23 -2.64 -0.30 -2.82
CA LYS A 23 -2.20 -1.35 -1.90
C LYS A 23 -2.40 -2.74 -2.49
N GLY A 24 -3.52 -2.99 -3.15
CA GLY A 24 -3.80 -4.25 -3.83
C GLY A 24 -2.80 -4.57 -4.94
N VAL A 25 -2.44 -3.58 -5.75
CA VAL A 25 -1.40 -3.72 -6.81
C VAL A 25 -0.04 -4.03 -6.18
N MET A 26 0.36 -3.32 -5.12
CA MET A 26 1.63 -3.56 -4.43
C MET A 26 1.71 -4.98 -3.85
N LEU A 27 0.64 -5.46 -3.21
CA LEU A 27 0.56 -6.80 -2.64
C LEU A 27 0.51 -7.91 -3.72
N ASN A 28 0.00 -7.61 -4.91
CA ASN A 28 0.07 -8.54 -6.05
C ASN A 28 1.51 -8.71 -6.56
N ILE A 29 2.30 -7.63 -6.57
CA ILE A 29 3.70 -7.63 -6.99
C ILE A 29 4.59 -8.30 -5.94
N ASN A 30 4.43 -7.94 -4.67
CA ASN A 30 5.17 -8.53 -3.57
C ASN A 30 4.24 -8.83 -2.39
N PRO A 31 3.77 -10.09 -2.25
CA PRO A 31 2.83 -10.47 -1.20
C PRO A 31 3.37 -10.40 0.23
N THR A 32 4.68 -10.21 0.43
CA THR A 32 5.30 -10.24 1.77
C THR A 32 5.59 -8.86 2.34
N ILE A 33 5.37 -7.77 1.59
CA ILE A 33 5.60 -6.41 2.11
C ILE A 33 4.61 -6.03 3.20
N ARG A 34 5.06 -5.17 4.11
CA ARG A 34 4.19 -4.53 5.12
C ARG A 34 3.93 -3.08 4.73
N LEU A 35 2.65 -2.72 4.65
CA LEU A 35 2.20 -1.39 4.24
C LEU A 35 1.85 -0.56 5.48
N ILE A 36 2.35 0.68 5.54
CA ILE A 36 2.07 1.66 6.61
C ILE A 36 1.60 2.96 5.97
N ASP A 37 0.44 3.48 6.35
CA ASP A 37 -0.01 4.81 5.92
C ASP A 37 0.51 5.89 6.88
N LEU A 38 0.91 7.06 6.34
CA LEU A 38 1.21 8.30 7.08
C LEU A 38 0.09 9.32 6.88
#